data_AF-A0AAE4C9D1-F1
#
_entry.id   AF-A0AAE4C9D1-F1
#
_cell.length_a   1.000
_cell.length_b   1.000
_cell.length_c   1.000
_cell.angle_alpha   90.00
_cell.angle_beta   90.00
_cell.angle_gamma   90.00
#
_symmetry.space_group_name_H-M   'P 1'
#
loop_
_entity.id
_entity.type
_entity.pdbx_description
1 polymer ?
#
loop_
_entity_poly.entity_id
_entity_poly.type
_entity_poly.pdbx_seq_one_letter_code
_entity_poly.pdbx_strand_id
1 'polypeptide(L)' 'MSPRDKQPDDGPTPLLIAVASSPEERLRLAERLEGIAPVLLVADLDELHRLLAARDAGPG' A
#
# COMPACT_ATOMS: atom_id res chain seq x y z
N MET A 1 23.01 14.74 -23.56
CA MET A 1 21.75 14.35 -22.90
C MET A 1 21.45 15.37 -21.82
N SER A 2 20.39 16.18 -21.98
CA SER A 2 19.99 17.17 -20.97
C SER A 2 19.17 16.48 -19.87
N PRO A 3 19.33 16.83 -18.58
CA PRO A 3 18.73 16.10 -17.46
C PRO A 3 17.28 16.50 -17.16
N ARG A 4 16.50 16.95 -18.15
CA ARG A 4 15.22 17.66 -17.92
C ARG A 4 13.91 16.94 -18.25
N ASP A 5 13.94 15.70 -18.74
CA ASP A 5 12.71 14.96 -19.02
C ASP A 5 12.78 13.54 -18.44
N LYS A 6 12.76 13.44 -17.11
CA LYS A 6 12.03 12.34 -16.46
C LYS A 6 10.69 12.94 -16.02
N GLN A 7 9.79 13.12 -16.98
CA GLN A 7 8.38 13.26 -16.65
C GLN A 7 8.04 12.10 -15.71
N PRO A 8 7.48 12.34 -14.50
CA PRO A 8 7.07 11.24 -13.65
C PRO A 8 6.08 10.40 -14.45
N ASP A 9 6.38 9.12 -14.56
CA ASP A 9 5.57 8.12 -15.24
C ASP A 9 4.11 8.26 -14.74
N ASP A 10 3.17 8.62 -15.62
CA ASP A 10 1.73 8.79 -15.33
C ASP A 10 1.04 7.43 -15.05
N GLY A 11 1.83 6.39 -14.77
CA GLY A 11 1.38 5.04 -14.45
C GLY A 11 0.81 4.94 -13.04
N PRO A 12 0.08 3.85 -12.74
CA PRO A 12 -0.51 3.63 -11.43
C PRO A 12 0.58 3.64 -10.35
N THR A 13 0.40 4.48 -9.34
CA THR A 13 1.29 4.51 -8.17
C THR A 13 1.29 3.13 -7.52
N PRO A 14 2.45 2.48 -7.33
CA PRO A 14 2.50 1.17 -6.72
C PRO A 14 2.03 1.23 -5.27
N LEU A 15 1.00 0.45 -4.93
CA LEU A 15 0.56 0.25 -3.55
C LEU A 15 1.50 -0.72 -2.85
N LEU A 16 2.05 -0.31 -1.71
CA LEU A 16 2.78 -1.21 -0.82
C LEU A 16 1.81 -1.85 0.18
N ILE A 17 1.87 -3.17 0.32
CA ILE A 17 1.10 -3.91 1.33
C ILE A 17 2.10 -4.42 2.36
N ALA A 18 2.00 -3.96 3.59
CA ALA A 18 2.86 -4.43 4.68
C ALA A 18 2.03 -5.24 5.68
N VAL A 19 2.51 -6.45 5.98
CA VAL A 19 1.85 -7.40 6.87
C VAL A 19 2.63 -7.41 8.18
N ALA A 20 1.97 -7.05 9.28
CA ALA A 20 2.55 -7.11 10.61
C ALA A 20 1.47 -7.41 11.64
N SER A 21 1.67 -8.50 12.39
CA SER A 21 0.68 -9.01 13.32
C SER A 21 0.50 -8.13 14.56
N SER A 22 1.51 -7.33 14.92
CA SER A 22 1.46 -6.45 16.09
C SER A 22 1.11 -5.00 15.72
N PRO A 23 0.29 -4.31 16.53
CA PRO A 23 -0.05 -2.91 16.29
C PRO A 23 1.16 -1.98 16.37
N GLU A 24 2.12 -2.25 17.27
CA GLU A 24 3.35 -1.45 17.40
C GLU A 24 4.24 -1.56 16.15
N GLU A 25 4.37 -2.76 15.59
CA GLU A 25 5.14 -2.97 14.36
C GLU A 25 4.46 -2.34 13.15
N ARG A 26 3.12 -2.39 13.07
CA ARG A 26 2.36 -1.65 12.05
C ARG A 26 2.61 -0.16 12.12
N LEU A 27 2.66 0.44 13.32
CA LEU A 27 2.97 1.86 13.48
C LEU A 27 4.38 2.19 13.01
N ARG A 28 5.39 1.40 13.42
CA ARG A 28 6.78 1.58 12.97
C ARG A 28 6.92 1.46 11.45
N LEU A 29 6.14 0.59 10.82
CA LEU A 29 6.08 0.46 9.36
C LEU A 29 5.43 1.68 8.69
N ALA A 30 4.33 2.20 9.24
CA ALA A 30 3.71 3.43 8.74
C ALA A 30 4.69 4.61 8.74
N GLU A 31 5.36 4.85 9.87
CA GLU A 31 6.34 5.94 10.02
C GLU A 31 7.48 5.78 9.02
N ARG A 32 7.98 4.56 8.82
CA ARG A 32 9.08 4.29 7.89
C ARG A 32 8.69 4.47 6.42
N LEU A 33 7.43 4.25 6.07
CA LEU A 33 6.93 4.28 4.69
C LEU A 33 6.23 5.60 4.33
N GLU A 34 6.05 6.50 5.30
CA GLU A 34 5.45 7.80 5.10
C GLU A 34 6.17 8.58 3.98
N GLY A 35 5.39 9.08 3.01
CA GLY A 35 5.89 9.85 1.87
C GLY A 35 6.59 9.04 0.77
N ILE A 36 6.76 7.72 0.92
CA ILE A 36 7.38 6.86 -0.11
C ILE A 36 6.32 6.37 -1.10
N ALA A 37 5.20 5.87 -0.61
CA ALA A 37 4.10 5.33 -1.40
C ALA A 37 2.83 5.24 -0.55
N PRO A 38 1.65 5.10 -1.19
CA PRO A 38 0.47 4.60 -0.51
C PRO A 38 0.80 3.25 0.16
N VAL A 39 0.40 3.09 1.42
CA VAL A 39 0.60 1.84 2.18
C VAL A 39 -0.72 1.31 2.72
N LEU A 40 -0.94 0.00 2.57
CA LEU A 40 -2.00 -0.75 3.23
C LEU A 40 -1.37 -1.65 4.30
N LEU A 41 -1.68 -1.37 5.56
CA LEU A 41 -1.24 -2.17 6.70
C LEU A 41 -2.31 -3.20 7.05
N VAL A 42 -1.91 -4.47 7.13
CA VAL A 42 -2.79 -5.59 7.53
C VAL A 42 -2.11 -6.42 8.62
N ALA A 43 -2.90 -7.06 9.48
CA ALA A 43 -2.41 -7.94 10.54
C ALA A 43 -1.87 -9.27 9.98
N ASP A 44 -2.53 -9.77 8.94
CA ASP A 44 -2.27 -11.08 8.33
C ASP A 44 -2.82 -11.14 6.89
N LEU A 45 -2.56 -12.26 6.22
CA LEU A 45 -3.01 -12.49 4.85
C LEU A 45 -4.52 -12.77 4.75
N ASP A 46 -5.15 -13.30 5.79
CA ASP A 46 -6.59 -13.55 5.80
C ASP A 46 -7.39 -12.24 5.87
N GLU A 47 -6.90 -11.24 6.61
CA GLU A 47 -7.41 -9.87 6.58
C GLU A 47 -7.27 -9.26 5.18
N LEU A 48 -6.11 -9.41 4.55
CA LEU A 48 -5.90 -8.93 3.18
C LEU A 48 -6.87 -9.58 2.19
N HIS A 49 -7.00 -10.91 2.23
CA HIS A 49 -7.95 -11.63 1.37
C HIS A 49 -9.39 -11.15 1.59
N ARG A 50 -9.80 -10.91 2.85
CA ARG A 50 -11.13 -10.37 3.16
C ARG A 50 -11.35 -8.97 2.60
N LEU A 51 -10.36 -8.09 2.68
CA LEU A 51 -10.44 -6.74 2.11
C LEU A 51 -10.56 -6.75 0.59
N LEU A 52 -9.83 -7.63 -0.08
CA LEU A 52 -9.91 -7.79 -1.53
C LEU A 52 -11.27 -8.35 -1.95
N ALA A 53 -11.76 -9.40 -1.27
CA ALA A 53 -13.06 -9.99 -1.54
C ALA A 53 -14.23 -9.03 -1.26
N ALA A 54 -14.13 -8.22 -0.20
CA ALA A 54 -15.14 -7.19 0.12
C ALA A 54 -15.23 -6.10 -0.96
N ARG A 55 -14.12 -5.83 -1.66
CA ARG A 55 -14.10 -4.88 -2.78
C ARG A 55 -14.84 -5.41 -4.01
N ASP A 56 -14.75 -6.71 -4.29
CA ASP A 56 -15.43 -7.35 -5.41
C ASP A 56 -16.94 -7.54 -5.16
N ALA A 57 -17.37 -7.51 -3.90
CA ALA A 57 -18.78 -7.57 -3.48
C ALA A 57 -19.47 -6.18 -3.47
N GLY A 58 -19.15 -5.31 -4.42
CA GLY A 58 -19.80 -4.00 -4.57
C GLY A 58 -21.34 -4.11 -4.54
N PRO A 59 -22.07 -3.04 -4.17
CA PRO A 59 -23.52 -3.11 -4.07
C PRO A 59 -24.11 -3.48 -5.44
N GLY A 60 -24.54 -4.74 -5.56
CA GLY A 60 -25.36 -5.21 -6.68
C GLY A 60 -26.74 -4.55 -6.67
#